data_AF-A0A7W0WV85-F1
#
_entry.id   AF-A0A7W0WV85-F1
#
_cell.length_a   1.000
_cell.length_b   1.000
_cell.length_c   1.000
_cell.angle_alpha   90.00
_cell.angle_beta   90.00
_cell.angle_gamma   90.00
#
_symmetry.space_group_name_H-M   'P 1'
#
loop_
_entity.id
_entity.type
_entity.pdbx_description
1 polymer ?
#
loop_
_entity_poly.entity_id
_entity_poly.type
_entity_poly.pdbx_seq_one_letter_code
_entity_poly.pdbx_strand_id
1 'polypeptide(L)'
;MRALSALFAVLLLTLSTGCDVDCFDNGELETAYRDGEQAALAANAAAFDSGLAVGLSLTKEDGAREGAIEGYDTGYRAGYERSFPDGYEAGYSRGNSDGFADPTACSSGSADGFDDGDIDGYNAGFDDAHADGFEAGYPIGFADGASTCSSAARTNSPAAPDEAELSGDARTCYRRGYKEVEDHFAYDRGLAEGKRQNPDYQAGYTSTFPPNFERGRVDGLSAGYSDGWNDGYVAGYDNGYAAVYDGCYSSAYSNAYENAYDDGWDDGWPSGYDAGYADGYSDGATCQ
;
A
#
# COMPACT_ATOMS: atom_id res chain seq x y z
N MET A 1 75.06 -6.85 4.64
CA MET A 1 74.70 -6.31 3.30
C MET A 1 73.25 -5.83 3.40
N ARG A 2 72.91 -4.57 3.10
CA ARG A 2 72.63 -4.01 1.75
C ARG A 2 71.54 -4.81 1.02
N ALA A 3 70.44 -4.21 0.54
CA ALA A 3 69.96 -2.82 0.63
C ALA A 3 68.44 -2.71 0.30
N LEU A 4 67.93 -1.46 0.31
CA LEU A 4 66.68 -0.90 -0.27
C LEU A 4 65.85 -1.81 -1.22
N SER A 5 64.51 -1.74 -1.26
CA SER A 5 63.73 -0.51 -1.55
C SER A 5 62.27 -0.55 -1.08
N ALA A 6 61.58 0.59 -1.16
CA ALA A 6 60.19 0.77 -0.73
C ALA A 6 59.16 0.60 -1.86
N LEU A 7 57.89 0.35 -1.47
CA LEU A 7 56.71 0.75 -2.25
C LEU A 7 55.63 1.25 -1.29
N PHE A 8 54.98 2.37 -1.62
CA PHE A 8 53.94 2.98 -0.79
C PHE A 8 52.59 2.27 -1.01
N ALA A 9 51.97 1.80 0.07
CA ALA A 9 50.56 1.44 0.10
C ALA A 9 49.79 2.56 0.81
N VAL A 10 49.30 3.55 0.06
CA VAL A 10 48.41 4.60 0.60
C VAL A 10 47.01 4.02 0.75
N LEU A 11 46.77 3.35 1.87
CA LEU A 11 45.42 2.97 2.28
C LEU A 11 44.67 4.25 2.66
N LEU A 12 43.75 4.69 1.79
CA LEU A 12 42.98 5.91 2.00
C LEU A 12 41.91 5.67 3.08
N LEU A 13 42.31 5.80 4.34
CA LEU A 13 41.40 5.85 5.48
C LEU A 13 40.55 7.12 5.37
N THR A 14 39.35 6.98 4.82
CA THR A 14 38.33 8.02 4.76
C THR A 14 37.78 8.29 6.15
N LEU A 15 38.53 9.07 6.94
CA LEU A 15 38.08 9.65 8.19
C LEU A 15 36.88 10.57 7.90
N SER A 16 35.68 10.06 8.14
CA SER A 16 34.43 10.80 8.06
C SER A 16 34.36 11.80 9.22
N THR A 17 35.04 12.94 9.08
CA THR A 17 34.99 14.05 10.05
C THR A 17 33.69 14.83 9.94
N GLY A 18 32.56 14.12 10.07
CA GLY A 18 31.35 14.73 10.61
C GLY A 18 31.64 15.01 12.09
N CYS A 19 31.66 16.28 12.47
CA CYS A 19 31.91 16.69 13.86
C CYS A 19 30.69 16.43 14.74
N ASP A 20 30.41 15.15 15.00
CA ASP A 20 29.50 14.78 16.06
C ASP A 20 30.08 15.24 17.40
N VAL A 21 29.29 15.97 18.19
CA VAL A 21 29.79 16.66 19.37
C VAL A 21 30.03 15.65 20.48
N ASP A 22 31.31 15.41 20.81
CA ASP A 22 31.68 14.59 21.95
C ASP A 22 31.22 15.26 23.26
N CYS A 23 30.39 14.55 24.01
CA CYS A 23 29.79 15.01 25.25
C CYS A 23 30.36 14.27 26.48
N PHE A 24 31.44 13.50 26.32
CA PHE A 24 32.10 12.75 27.39
C PHE A 24 33.58 13.16 27.52
N ASP A 25 33.80 14.47 27.44
CA ASP A 25 35.10 15.14 27.44
C ASP A 25 35.82 15.14 28.81
N ASN A 26 35.20 14.58 29.86
CA ASN A 26 35.62 14.70 31.26
C ASN A 26 35.75 16.18 31.71
N GLY A 27 34.97 17.07 31.09
CA GLY A 27 35.08 18.53 31.20
C GLY A 27 33.73 19.23 31.17
N GLU A 28 33.65 20.35 30.46
CA GLU A 28 32.45 21.22 30.46
C GLU A 28 31.31 20.63 29.63
N LEU A 29 31.59 19.83 28.59
CA LEU A 29 30.55 19.21 27.77
C LEU A 29 29.89 18.02 28.48
N GLU A 30 30.67 17.23 29.22
CA GLU A 30 30.13 16.18 30.10
C GLU A 30 29.40 16.78 31.29
N THR A 31 29.90 17.86 31.89
CA THR A 31 29.17 18.58 32.96
C THR A 31 27.82 19.06 32.45
N ALA A 32 27.78 19.72 31.28
CA ALA A 32 26.53 20.18 30.67
C ALA A 32 25.58 19.02 30.29
N TYR A 33 26.10 17.84 29.97
CA TYR A 33 25.31 16.63 29.76
C TYR A 33 24.69 16.13 31.09
N ARG A 34 25.47 16.02 32.18
CA ARG A 34 24.99 15.61 33.51
C ARG A 34 24.02 16.59 34.15
N ASP A 35 24.19 17.88 33.92
CA ASP A 35 23.24 18.92 34.34
C ASP A 35 21.90 18.76 33.60
N GLY A 36 21.94 18.38 32.32
CA GLY A 36 20.78 18.02 31.52
C GLY A 36 20.02 16.82 32.11
N GLU A 37 20.73 15.73 32.42
CA GLU A 37 20.14 14.54 33.06
C GLU A 37 19.45 14.88 34.39
N GLN A 38 20.12 15.65 35.27
CA GLN A 38 19.56 16.03 36.57
C GLN A 38 18.34 16.96 36.43
N ALA A 39 18.36 17.90 35.48
CA ALA A 39 17.23 18.78 35.21
C ALA A 39 16.01 18.01 34.70
N ALA A 40 16.21 17.04 33.81
CA ALA A 40 15.13 16.15 33.32
C ALA A 40 14.56 15.28 34.45
N LEU A 41 15.40 14.63 35.26
CA LEU A 41 14.93 13.83 36.41
C LEU A 41 14.11 14.66 37.42
N ALA A 42 14.53 15.90 37.71
CA ALA A 42 13.78 16.81 38.56
C ALA A 42 12.44 17.25 37.93
N ALA A 43 12.42 17.51 36.63
CA ALA A 43 11.20 17.83 35.89
C ALA A 43 10.21 16.66 35.88
N ASN A 44 10.68 15.43 35.64
CA ASN A 44 9.88 14.21 35.69
C ASN A 44 9.24 14.00 37.06
N ALA A 45 10.01 14.18 38.15
CA ALA A 45 9.49 14.07 39.51
C ALA A 45 8.40 15.11 39.80
N ALA A 46 8.65 16.38 39.47
CA ALA A 46 7.66 17.45 39.63
C ALA A 46 6.39 17.23 38.77
N ALA A 47 6.54 16.67 37.56
CA ALA A 47 5.42 16.30 36.72
C ALA A 47 4.58 15.17 37.34
N PHE A 48 5.22 14.14 37.88
CA PHE A 48 4.55 13.05 38.61
C PHE A 48 3.81 13.56 39.84
N ASP A 49 4.44 14.36 40.69
CA ASP A 49 3.82 14.93 41.89
C ASP A 49 2.64 15.85 41.55
N SER A 50 2.74 16.61 40.45
CA SER A 50 1.63 17.42 39.93
C SER A 50 0.46 16.54 39.46
N GLY A 51 0.72 15.46 38.74
CA GLY A 51 -0.31 14.51 38.31
C GLY A 51 -0.99 13.84 39.51
N LEU A 52 -0.19 13.40 40.48
CA LEU A 52 -0.65 12.80 41.74
C LEU A 52 -1.59 13.74 42.51
N ALA A 53 -1.20 15.00 42.65
CA ALA A 53 -2.03 16.02 43.30
C ALA A 53 -3.36 16.25 42.54
N VAL A 54 -3.34 16.29 41.20
CA VAL A 54 -4.57 16.39 40.39
C VAL A 54 -5.47 15.16 40.60
N GLY A 55 -4.93 13.94 40.51
CA GLY A 55 -5.71 12.71 40.69
C GLY A 55 -6.33 12.57 42.08
N LEU A 56 -5.62 13.01 43.12
CA LEU A 56 -6.12 13.09 44.50
C LEU A 56 -7.17 14.20 44.70
N SER A 57 -7.23 15.20 43.82
CA SER A 57 -8.22 16.31 43.87
C SER A 57 -9.52 16.03 43.10
N LEU A 58 -9.56 14.99 42.25
CA LEU A 58 -10.73 14.63 41.46
C LEU A 58 -11.93 14.24 42.34
N THR A 59 -13.13 14.53 41.87
CA THR A 59 -14.36 14.26 42.62
C THR A 59 -14.94 12.88 42.31
N LYS A 60 -15.91 12.46 43.14
CA LYS A 60 -16.79 11.33 42.83
C LYS A 60 -17.57 11.52 41.52
N GLU A 61 -17.92 12.76 41.16
CA GLU A 61 -18.61 13.08 39.91
C GLU A 61 -17.70 12.82 38.70
N ASP A 62 -16.41 13.16 38.82
CA ASP A 62 -15.41 12.90 37.77
C ASP A 62 -15.19 11.40 37.57
N GLY A 63 -15.06 10.64 38.66
CA GLY A 63 -14.99 9.17 38.59
C GLY A 63 -16.24 8.57 37.97
N ALA A 64 -17.42 9.03 38.38
CA ALA A 64 -18.70 8.57 37.82
C ALA A 64 -18.82 8.87 36.31
N ARG A 65 -18.39 10.06 35.88
CA ARG A 65 -18.35 10.48 34.47
C ARG A 65 -17.36 9.66 33.65
N GLU A 66 -16.14 9.46 34.15
CA GLU A 66 -15.10 8.70 33.44
C GLU A 66 -15.47 7.21 33.34
N GLY A 67 -15.90 6.59 34.44
CA GLY A 67 -16.37 5.21 34.45
C GLY A 67 -17.58 4.97 33.55
N ALA A 68 -18.49 5.95 33.42
CA ALA A 68 -19.62 5.84 32.50
C ALA A 68 -19.20 5.84 31.03
N ILE A 69 -18.17 6.61 30.67
CA ILE A 69 -17.63 6.69 29.30
C ILE A 69 -16.78 5.45 29.01
N GLU A 70 -15.73 5.19 29.81
CA GLU A 70 -14.82 4.06 29.58
C GLU A 70 -15.54 2.72 29.65
N GLY A 71 -16.50 2.58 30.56
CA GLY A 71 -17.38 1.42 30.62
C GLY A 71 -18.12 1.22 29.31
N TYR A 72 -18.83 2.25 28.84
CA TYR A 72 -19.59 2.18 27.59
C TYR A 72 -18.71 1.86 26.38
N ASP A 73 -17.59 2.56 26.19
CA ASP A 73 -16.71 2.39 25.03
C ASP A 73 -16.03 1.02 25.02
N THR A 74 -15.65 0.51 26.20
CA THR A 74 -15.06 -0.83 26.36
C THR A 74 -16.12 -1.92 26.13
N GLY A 75 -17.34 -1.71 26.64
CA GLY A 75 -18.48 -2.59 26.40
C GLY A 75 -18.84 -2.66 24.93
N TYR A 76 -19.02 -1.51 24.28
CA TYR A 76 -19.37 -1.38 22.87
C TYR A 76 -18.39 -2.12 21.97
N ARG A 77 -17.09 -1.85 22.14
CA ARG A 77 -16.02 -2.56 21.43
C ARG A 77 -16.08 -4.08 21.64
N ALA A 78 -16.19 -4.54 22.89
CA ALA A 78 -16.28 -5.97 23.21
C ALA A 78 -17.58 -6.66 22.71
N GLY A 79 -18.65 -5.89 22.49
CA GLY A 79 -19.87 -6.38 21.82
C GLY A 79 -19.71 -6.43 20.30
N TYR A 80 -19.15 -5.38 19.71
CA TYR A 80 -18.94 -5.24 18.27
C TYR A 80 -17.95 -6.29 17.75
N GLU A 81 -16.75 -6.36 18.32
CA GLU A 81 -15.69 -7.31 17.96
C GLU A 81 -16.15 -8.78 18.05
N ARG A 82 -17.13 -9.05 18.92
CA ARG A 82 -17.72 -10.38 19.10
C ARG A 82 -18.79 -10.71 18.05
N SER A 83 -19.62 -9.76 17.66
CA SER A 83 -20.81 -10.00 16.82
C SER A 83 -20.60 -9.72 15.34
N PHE A 84 -19.62 -8.89 14.99
CA PHE A 84 -19.29 -8.60 13.60
C PHE A 84 -18.92 -9.85 12.78
N PRO A 85 -18.13 -10.81 13.29
CA PRO A 85 -17.87 -12.06 12.56
C PRO A 85 -19.13 -12.91 12.34
N ASP A 86 -19.97 -13.07 13.38
CA ASP A 86 -21.24 -13.82 13.30
C ASP A 86 -22.20 -13.18 12.29
N GLY A 87 -22.25 -11.84 12.24
CA GLY A 87 -23.00 -11.07 11.25
C GLY A 87 -22.46 -11.27 9.84
N TYR A 88 -21.14 -11.13 9.66
CA TYR A 88 -20.47 -11.27 8.38
C TYR A 88 -20.62 -12.66 7.77
N GLU A 89 -20.46 -13.74 8.54
CA GLU A 89 -20.64 -15.11 8.03
C GLU A 89 -22.10 -15.36 7.57
N ALA A 90 -23.08 -14.87 8.34
CA ALA A 90 -24.49 -14.95 7.98
C ALA A 90 -24.87 -14.09 6.77
N GLY A 91 -24.32 -12.88 6.68
CA GLY A 91 -24.46 -11.97 5.55
C GLY A 91 -23.86 -12.57 4.28
N TYR A 92 -22.60 -12.99 4.33
CA TYR A 92 -21.86 -13.58 3.21
C TYR A 92 -22.55 -14.82 2.66
N SER A 93 -22.95 -15.76 3.54
CA SER A 93 -23.66 -16.97 3.14
C SER A 93 -24.97 -16.67 2.41
N ARG A 94 -25.69 -15.61 2.82
CA ARG A 94 -26.93 -15.16 2.18
C ARG A 94 -26.65 -14.45 0.86
N GLY A 95 -25.78 -13.45 0.86
CA GLY A 95 -25.40 -12.67 -0.32
C GLY A 95 -24.87 -13.56 -1.43
N ASN A 96 -23.98 -14.50 -1.12
CA ASN A 96 -23.42 -15.44 -2.09
C ASN A 96 -24.48 -16.35 -2.73
N SER A 97 -25.47 -16.78 -1.93
CA SER A 97 -26.63 -17.52 -2.45
C SER A 97 -27.51 -16.67 -3.36
N ASP A 98 -27.71 -15.39 -3.04
CA ASP A 98 -28.54 -14.46 -3.82
C ASP A 98 -27.85 -13.99 -5.11
N GLY A 99 -26.54 -13.72 -5.07
CA GLY A 99 -25.73 -13.32 -6.22
C GLY A 99 -25.52 -14.46 -7.22
N PHE A 100 -25.31 -15.69 -6.75
CA PHE A 100 -25.30 -16.89 -7.62
C PHE A 100 -26.70 -17.16 -8.23
N ALA A 101 -27.77 -16.72 -7.57
CA ALA A 101 -29.13 -16.81 -8.07
C ALA A 101 -29.56 -15.60 -8.93
N ASP A 102 -28.70 -14.60 -9.13
CA ASP A 102 -29.07 -13.42 -9.90
C ASP A 102 -29.19 -13.76 -11.40
N PRO A 103 -30.35 -13.50 -12.03
CA PRO A 103 -30.60 -13.90 -13.41
C PRO A 103 -29.82 -13.07 -14.43
N THR A 104 -29.19 -11.95 -14.04
CA THR A 104 -28.43 -11.08 -14.93
C THR A 104 -26.97 -11.49 -15.05
N ALA A 105 -26.38 -12.10 -14.01
CA ALA A 105 -24.95 -12.44 -13.94
C ALA A 105 -24.43 -13.16 -15.19
N CYS A 106 -25.09 -14.26 -15.57
CA CYS A 106 -24.72 -15.02 -16.77
C CYS A 106 -24.99 -14.24 -18.07
N SER A 107 -26.05 -13.42 -18.14
CA SER A 107 -26.37 -12.66 -19.35
C SER A 107 -25.42 -11.49 -19.59
N SER A 108 -24.94 -10.83 -18.52
CA SER A 108 -23.90 -9.79 -18.60
C SER A 108 -22.59 -10.44 -19.02
N GLY A 109 -22.11 -11.45 -18.28
CA GLY A 109 -20.87 -12.15 -18.63
C GLY A 109 -20.88 -12.71 -20.06
N SER A 110 -22.02 -13.28 -20.52
CA SER A 110 -22.14 -13.76 -21.91
C SER A 110 -22.09 -12.66 -22.96
N ALA A 111 -22.53 -11.44 -22.64
CA ALA A 111 -22.50 -10.30 -23.57
C ALA A 111 -21.10 -9.68 -23.58
N ASP A 112 -20.58 -9.31 -22.41
CA ASP A 112 -19.26 -8.70 -22.25
C ASP A 112 -18.17 -9.62 -22.81
N GLY A 113 -18.25 -10.94 -22.52
CA GLY A 113 -17.33 -11.92 -23.07
C GLY A 113 -17.48 -12.17 -24.57
N PHE A 114 -18.68 -12.03 -25.14
CA PHE A 114 -18.85 -12.11 -26.59
C PHE A 114 -18.21 -10.90 -27.27
N ASP A 115 -18.50 -9.69 -26.80
CA ASP A 115 -17.99 -8.43 -27.38
C ASP A 115 -16.45 -8.36 -27.26
N ASP A 116 -15.87 -8.69 -26.10
CA ASP A 116 -14.41 -8.73 -25.92
C ASP A 116 -13.76 -9.83 -26.77
N GLY A 117 -14.37 -11.01 -26.88
CA GLY A 117 -13.83 -12.13 -27.65
C GLY A 117 -13.87 -11.91 -29.16
N ASP A 118 -14.93 -11.28 -29.69
CA ASP A 118 -15.06 -10.89 -31.10
C ASP A 118 -13.94 -9.90 -31.50
N ILE A 119 -13.71 -8.89 -30.65
CA ILE A 119 -12.66 -7.88 -30.84
C ILE A 119 -11.25 -8.49 -30.76
N ASP A 120 -10.93 -9.23 -29.69
CA ASP A 120 -9.59 -9.80 -29.51
C ASP A 120 -9.29 -10.89 -30.54
N GLY A 121 -10.30 -11.69 -30.93
CA GLY A 121 -10.19 -12.70 -31.98
C GLY A 121 -9.87 -12.10 -33.34
N TYR A 122 -10.69 -11.13 -33.80
CA TYR A 122 -10.48 -10.48 -35.09
C TYR A 122 -9.13 -9.78 -35.17
N ASN A 123 -8.73 -9.03 -34.14
CA ASN A 123 -7.44 -8.34 -34.14
C ASN A 123 -6.26 -9.33 -34.17
N ALA A 124 -6.31 -10.42 -33.40
CA ALA A 124 -5.24 -11.42 -33.39
C ALA A 124 -5.15 -12.17 -34.74
N GLY A 125 -6.28 -12.58 -35.31
CA GLY A 125 -6.33 -13.24 -36.61
C GLY A 125 -5.80 -12.32 -37.73
N PHE A 126 -6.20 -11.05 -37.70
CA PHE A 126 -5.73 -10.04 -38.65
C PHE A 126 -4.23 -9.78 -38.53
N ASP A 127 -3.70 -9.54 -37.32
CA ASP A 127 -2.28 -9.24 -37.11
C ASP A 127 -1.39 -10.44 -37.46
N ASP A 128 -1.75 -11.67 -37.06
CA ASP A 128 -1.04 -12.90 -37.41
C ASP A 128 -1.02 -13.11 -38.94
N ALA A 129 -2.20 -13.06 -39.57
CA ALA A 129 -2.32 -13.29 -41.02
C ALA A 129 -1.68 -12.17 -41.84
N HIS A 130 -1.72 -10.93 -41.37
CA HIS A 130 -1.04 -9.81 -42.00
C HIS A 130 0.49 -9.97 -41.89
N ALA A 131 1.01 -10.51 -40.78
CA ALA A 131 2.44 -10.81 -40.65
C ALA A 131 2.87 -11.94 -41.60
N ASP A 132 2.14 -13.06 -41.63
CA ASP A 132 2.41 -14.21 -42.53
C ASP A 132 2.27 -13.80 -44.02
N GLY A 133 1.24 -13.01 -44.34
CA GLY A 133 1.06 -12.40 -45.66
C GLY A 133 2.23 -11.50 -46.04
N PHE A 134 2.69 -10.64 -45.12
CA PHE A 134 3.83 -9.74 -45.36
C PHE A 134 5.12 -10.52 -45.60
N GLU A 135 5.42 -11.56 -44.81
CA GLU A 135 6.60 -12.42 -45.03
C GLU A 135 6.51 -13.19 -46.37
N ALA A 136 5.30 -13.56 -46.83
CA ALA A 136 5.11 -14.16 -48.15
C ALA A 136 5.26 -13.16 -49.31
N GLY A 137 4.73 -11.93 -49.16
CA GLY A 137 4.75 -10.90 -50.20
C GLY A 137 6.10 -10.20 -50.36
N TYR A 138 6.77 -9.87 -49.26
CA TYR A 138 8.02 -9.11 -49.23
C TYR A 138 9.16 -9.68 -50.10
N PRO A 139 9.52 -10.99 -50.05
CA PRO A 139 10.60 -11.52 -50.88
C PRO A 139 10.27 -11.53 -52.38
N ILE A 140 8.97 -11.60 -52.74
CA ILE A 140 8.51 -11.52 -54.13
C ILE A 140 8.61 -10.07 -54.62
N GLY A 141 8.05 -9.14 -53.85
CA GLY A 141 8.17 -7.70 -54.10
C GLY A 141 9.63 -7.29 -54.21
N PHE A 142 10.49 -7.69 -53.27
CA PHE A 142 11.91 -7.38 -53.28
C PHE A 142 12.65 -7.95 -54.48
N ALA A 143 12.31 -9.15 -54.95
CA ALA A 143 12.89 -9.69 -56.18
C ALA A 143 12.51 -8.87 -57.42
N ASP A 144 11.24 -8.45 -57.52
CA ASP A 144 10.75 -7.60 -58.61
C ASP A 144 11.34 -6.17 -58.54
N GLY A 145 11.43 -5.58 -57.34
CA GLY A 145 12.00 -4.26 -57.10
C GLY A 145 13.51 -4.21 -57.32
N ALA A 146 14.25 -5.19 -56.80
CA ALA A 146 15.72 -5.29 -56.93
C ALA A 146 16.18 -5.53 -58.37
N SER A 147 15.25 -5.81 -59.30
CA SER A 147 15.52 -5.76 -60.74
C SER A 147 15.84 -4.34 -61.26
N THR A 148 15.79 -3.28 -60.42
CA THR A 148 15.76 -1.88 -60.89
C THR A 148 16.86 -0.89 -60.40
N CYS A 149 17.66 -1.08 -59.31
CA CYS A 149 18.40 0.07 -58.68
C CYS A 149 19.68 -0.24 -57.81
N SER A 150 20.53 0.76 -57.45
CA SER A 150 21.72 0.71 -56.51
C SER A 150 22.16 2.02 -55.72
N SER A 151 22.53 1.90 -54.41
CA SER A 151 23.14 2.74 -53.31
C SER A 151 22.55 4.08 -52.73
N ALA A 152 22.55 4.48 -51.41
CA ALA A 152 22.41 3.88 -50.03
C ALA A 152 22.58 4.93 -48.83
N ALA A 153 21.93 4.84 -47.62
CA ALA A 153 22.11 5.76 -46.42
C ALA A 153 21.46 5.40 -45.01
N ARG A 154 21.96 5.94 -43.84
CA ARG A 154 21.47 5.99 -42.37
C ARG A 154 22.59 6.63 -41.42
N THR A 155 22.65 7.02 -40.10
CA THR A 155 21.90 7.36 -38.79
C THR A 155 22.97 7.93 -37.73
N ASN A 156 22.90 8.44 -36.44
CA ASN A 156 22.04 8.96 -35.30
C ASN A 156 22.91 9.95 -34.37
N SER A 157 22.86 10.31 -33.03
CA SER A 157 22.23 9.97 -31.70
C SER A 157 22.51 11.05 -30.53
N PRO A 158 21.99 10.95 -29.24
CA PRO A 158 22.09 11.93 -28.07
C PRO A 158 23.15 11.60 -26.93
N ALA A 159 23.29 12.13 -25.67
CA ALA A 159 22.56 12.97 -24.63
C ALA A 159 23.51 13.94 -23.79
N ALA A 160 23.54 14.32 -22.47
CA ALA A 160 22.96 13.96 -21.11
C ALA A 160 23.21 15.09 -19.97
N PRO A 161 22.78 14.97 -18.67
CA PRO A 161 22.88 15.99 -17.53
C PRO A 161 23.93 15.66 -16.39
N ASP A 162 23.97 16.06 -15.06
CA ASP A 162 23.13 16.73 -13.98
C ASP A 162 23.96 17.40 -12.78
N GLU A 163 23.41 17.71 -11.55
CA GLU A 163 24.01 18.56 -10.43
C GLU A 163 23.43 18.34 -8.95
N ALA A 164 23.98 18.96 -7.85
CA ALA A 164 23.68 18.69 -6.38
C ALA A 164 23.72 19.87 -5.31
N GLU A 165 23.59 19.62 -3.96
CA GLU A 165 23.50 20.65 -2.85
C GLU A 165 24.16 20.34 -1.42
N LEU A 166 23.59 20.75 -0.23
CA LEU A 166 24.31 21.14 1.03
C LEU A 166 23.81 20.60 2.45
N SER A 167 24.32 21.16 3.58
CA SER A 167 24.00 20.87 5.04
C SER A 167 24.45 22.03 6.00
N GLY A 168 24.34 22.09 7.36
CA GLY A 168 23.98 21.20 8.50
C GLY A 168 23.86 21.96 9.88
N ASP A 169 23.78 21.31 11.07
CA ASP A 169 23.21 21.92 12.34
C ASP A 169 24.10 22.24 13.61
N ALA A 170 24.96 21.35 14.12
CA ALA A 170 25.86 21.52 15.30
C ALA A 170 25.35 21.35 16.77
N ARG A 171 25.12 22.43 17.56
CA ARG A 171 25.36 22.56 19.05
C ARG A 171 24.31 21.99 20.06
N THR A 172 24.70 21.18 21.08
CA THR A 172 23.90 19.95 21.36
C THR A 172 24.01 19.18 22.70
N CYS A 173 25.11 19.18 23.48
CA CYS A 173 25.30 18.21 24.59
C CYS A 173 24.27 18.27 25.75
N TYR A 174 23.92 19.45 26.26
CA TYR A 174 22.86 19.59 27.29
C TYR A 174 21.52 18.98 26.82
N ARG A 175 21.18 19.17 25.54
CA ARG A 175 19.95 18.60 24.94
C ARG A 175 20.05 17.10 24.68
N ARG A 176 21.24 16.50 24.69
CA ARG A 176 21.41 15.04 24.69
C ARG A 176 21.13 14.48 26.08
N GLY A 177 21.83 14.96 27.10
CA GLY A 177 21.66 14.47 28.48
C GLY A 177 20.25 14.70 29.04
N TYR A 178 19.62 15.83 28.72
CA TYR A 178 18.22 16.07 29.09
C TYR A 178 17.26 15.05 28.44
N LYS A 179 17.43 14.78 27.13
CA LYS A 179 16.56 13.86 26.39
C LYS A 179 16.74 12.39 26.76
N GLU A 180 17.94 11.97 27.16
CA GLU A 180 18.24 10.58 27.49
C GLU A 180 17.38 10.06 28.66
N VAL A 181 16.98 10.95 29.57
CA VAL A 181 16.18 10.62 30.77
C VAL A 181 14.88 11.42 30.86
N GLU A 182 14.43 12.06 29.79
CA GLU A 182 13.15 12.79 29.73
C GLU A 182 11.96 11.81 29.71
N ASP A 183 11.01 11.98 30.63
CA ASP A 183 9.86 11.08 30.78
C ASP A 183 8.54 11.85 30.61
N HIS A 184 8.12 11.98 29.34
CA HIS A 184 6.87 12.64 28.97
C HIS A 184 5.61 12.03 29.63
N PHE A 185 5.67 10.80 30.15
CA PHE A 185 4.54 10.11 30.78
C PHE A 185 4.53 10.22 32.31
N ALA A 186 5.49 10.93 32.92
CA ALA A 186 5.60 11.04 34.37
C ALA A 186 4.33 11.65 35.00
N TYR A 187 3.76 12.69 34.39
CA TYR A 187 2.48 13.29 34.81
C TYR A 187 1.32 12.29 34.76
N ASP A 188 1.17 11.55 33.65
CA ASP A 188 0.05 10.62 33.46
C ASP A 188 0.11 9.45 34.46
N ARG A 189 1.31 8.95 34.77
CA ARG A 189 1.48 7.95 35.84
C ARG A 189 1.15 8.52 37.22
N GLY A 190 1.50 9.78 37.48
CA GLY A 190 1.09 10.49 38.69
C GLY A 190 -0.43 10.60 38.78
N LEU A 191 -1.09 11.03 37.70
CA LEU A 191 -2.55 11.16 37.61
C LEU A 191 -3.27 9.82 37.80
N ALA A 192 -2.77 8.74 37.18
CA ALA A 192 -3.29 7.40 37.35
C ALA A 192 -3.12 6.90 38.81
N GLU A 193 -1.97 7.15 39.43
CA GLU A 193 -1.73 6.80 40.83
C GLU A 193 -2.62 7.60 41.80
N GLY A 194 -2.80 8.90 41.56
CA GLY A 194 -3.71 9.74 42.33
C GLY A 194 -5.17 9.29 42.20
N LYS A 195 -5.63 9.00 40.98
CA LYS A 195 -6.93 8.37 40.71
C LYS A 195 -7.09 7.04 41.47
N ARG A 196 -6.04 6.21 41.50
CA ARG A 196 -6.04 4.90 42.18
C ARG A 196 -6.09 5.02 43.71
N GLN A 197 -5.47 6.07 44.28
CA GLN A 197 -5.51 6.34 45.73
C GLN A 197 -6.78 7.06 46.20
N ASN A 198 -7.47 7.79 45.32
CA ASN A 198 -8.64 8.63 45.65
C ASN A 198 -9.94 7.79 45.83
N PRO A 199 -10.47 7.64 47.06
CA PRO A 199 -11.60 6.74 47.32
C PRO A 199 -12.93 7.28 46.79
N ASP A 200 -13.12 8.60 46.72
CA ASP A 200 -14.35 9.20 46.20
C ASP A 200 -14.44 9.04 44.68
N TYR A 201 -13.33 9.30 43.97
CA TYR A 201 -13.20 9.02 42.55
C TYR A 201 -13.47 7.53 42.25
N GLN A 202 -12.80 6.61 42.98
CA GLN A 202 -12.97 5.16 42.80
C GLN A 202 -14.40 4.70 43.09
N ALA A 203 -15.08 5.29 44.08
CA ALA A 203 -16.49 4.99 44.38
C ALA A 203 -17.44 5.48 43.27
N GLY A 204 -17.15 6.62 42.63
CA GLY A 204 -17.86 7.10 41.45
C GLY A 204 -17.68 6.14 40.28
N TYR A 205 -16.43 5.89 39.90
CA TYR A 205 -16.05 5.03 38.78
C TYR A 205 -16.62 3.61 38.90
N THR A 206 -16.46 2.97 40.06
CA THR A 206 -16.96 1.60 40.31
C THR A 206 -18.48 1.53 40.26
N SER A 207 -19.19 2.63 40.58
CA SER A 207 -20.66 2.67 40.51
C SER A 207 -21.22 2.82 39.10
N THR A 208 -20.43 3.32 38.15
CA THR A 208 -20.89 3.62 36.78
C THR A 208 -20.29 2.73 35.70
N PHE A 209 -19.06 2.23 35.86
CA PHE A 209 -18.42 1.40 34.84
C PHE A 209 -19.21 0.12 34.53
N PRO A 210 -19.59 -0.75 35.49
CA PRO A 210 -20.30 -2.00 35.17
C PRO A 210 -21.64 -1.84 34.43
N PRO A 211 -22.57 -0.93 34.81
CA PRO A 211 -23.83 -0.78 34.09
C PRO A 211 -23.67 -0.09 32.73
N ASN A 212 -22.69 0.80 32.55
CA ASN A 212 -22.42 1.40 31.24
C ASN A 212 -21.70 0.42 30.31
N PHE A 213 -20.82 -0.43 30.84
CA PHE A 213 -20.24 -1.56 30.11
C PHE A 213 -21.31 -2.51 29.59
N GLU A 214 -22.28 -2.91 30.42
CA GLU A 214 -23.36 -3.79 29.95
C GLU A 214 -24.25 -3.11 28.91
N ARG A 215 -24.56 -1.81 29.03
CA ARG A 215 -25.27 -1.06 27.98
C ARG A 215 -24.46 -1.07 26.67
N GLY A 216 -23.20 -0.64 26.73
CA GLY A 216 -22.32 -0.60 25.56
C GLY A 216 -22.20 -1.98 24.90
N ARG A 217 -22.04 -3.04 25.70
CA ARG A 217 -21.95 -4.42 25.20
C ARG A 217 -23.21 -4.88 24.46
N VAL A 218 -24.40 -4.44 24.88
CA VAL A 218 -25.65 -4.73 24.16
C VAL A 218 -25.76 -3.91 22.87
N ASP A 219 -25.48 -2.60 22.94
CA ASP A 219 -25.54 -1.71 21.78
C ASP A 219 -24.52 -2.13 20.70
N GLY A 220 -23.29 -2.45 21.11
CA GLY A 220 -22.22 -2.95 20.25
C GLY A 220 -22.47 -4.34 19.69
N LEU A 221 -23.13 -5.25 20.44
CA LEU A 221 -23.58 -6.54 19.89
C LEU A 221 -24.62 -6.35 18.76
N SER A 222 -25.50 -5.35 18.88
CA SER A 222 -26.49 -5.06 17.85
C SER A 222 -25.88 -4.37 16.64
N ALA A 223 -24.95 -3.44 16.85
CA ALA A 223 -24.25 -2.74 15.77
C ALA A 223 -23.33 -3.70 15.00
N GLY A 224 -22.43 -4.42 15.68
CA GLY A 224 -21.50 -5.34 15.04
C GLY A 224 -22.19 -6.40 14.18
N TYR A 225 -23.26 -7.02 14.68
CA TYR A 225 -24.04 -7.98 13.88
C TYR A 225 -24.68 -7.34 12.64
N SER A 226 -25.25 -6.13 12.78
CA SER A 226 -25.89 -5.40 11.67
C SER A 226 -24.86 -4.99 10.61
N ASP A 227 -23.77 -4.37 11.03
CA ASP A 227 -22.74 -3.84 10.14
C ASP A 227 -22.01 -4.99 9.44
N GLY A 228 -21.62 -6.03 10.19
CA GLY A 228 -21.08 -7.27 9.64
C GLY A 228 -22.02 -7.96 8.66
N TRP A 229 -23.33 -8.02 8.95
CA TRP A 229 -24.31 -8.61 8.02
C TRP A 229 -24.39 -7.84 6.69
N ASN A 230 -24.35 -6.50 6.72
CA ASN A 230 -24.35 -5.69 5.51
C ASN A 230 -23.06 -5.88 4.69
N ASP A 231 -21.89 -5.75 5.34
CA ASP A 231 -20.58 -5.92 4.71
C ASP A 231 -20.42 -7.33 4.10
N GLY A 232 -20.82 -8.34 4.87
CA GLY A 232 -20.84 -9.74 4.44
C GLY A 232 -21.80 -9.96 3.28
N TYR A 233 -23.02 -9.43 3.33
CA TYR A 233 -23.99 -9.59 2.25
C TYR A 233 -23.47 -9.04 0.92
N VAL A 234 -22.87 -7.85 0.91
CA VAL A 234 -22.28 -7.25 -0.30
C VAL A 234 -21.12 -8.11 -0.80
N ALA A 235 -20.12 -8.40 0.03
CA ALA A 235 -18.96 -9.20 -0.36
C ALA A 235 -19.32 -10.62 -0.83
N GLY A 236 -20.36 -11.22 -0.22
CA GLY A 236 -20.91 -12.50 -0.63
C GLY A 236 -21.61 -12.42 -1.98
N TYR A 237 -22.48 -11.43 -2.17
CA TYR A 237 -23.22 -11.20 -3.41
C TYR A 237 -22.29 -10.98 -4.60
N ASP A 238 -21.30 -10.08 -4.45
CA ASP A 238 -20.32 -9.80 -5.50
C ASP A 238 -19.54 -11.07 -5.88
N ASN A 239 -19.14 -11.89 -4.90
CA ASN A 239 -18.47 -13.17 -5.14
C ASN A 239 -19.37 -14.22 -5.83
N GLY A 240 -20.66 -14.28 -5.46
CA GLY A 240 -21.62 -15.21 -6.05
C GLY A 240 -22.00 -14.83 -7.48
N TYR A 241 -22.16 -13.53 -7.73
CA TYR A 241 -22.39 -12.94 -9.05
C TYR A 241 -21.19 -13.18 -9.97
N ALA A 242 -19.97 -12.84 -9.52
CA ALA A 242 -18.73 -13.06 -10.26
C ALA A 242 -18.56 -14.54 -10.67
N ALA A 243 -18.79 -15.48 -9.76
CA ALA A 243 -18.67 -16.90 -10.06
C ALA A 243 -19.59 -17.41 -11.20
N VAL A 244 -20.74 -16.75 -11.42
CA VAL A 244 -21.66 -17.04 -12.54
C VAL A 244 -21.29 -16.23 -13.79
N TYR A 245 -20.96 -14.96 -13.61
CA TYR A 245 -20.48 -14.06 -14.65
C TYR A 245 -19.24 -14.63 -15.36
N ASP A 246 -18.17 -14.95 -14.61
CA ASP A 246 -16.88 -15.44 -15.13
C ASP A 246 -17.04 -16.73 -15.93
N GLY A 247 -17.92 -17.63 -15.47
CA GLY A 247 -18.21 -18.90 -16.14
C GLY A 247 -18.92 -18.72 -17.48
N CYS A 248 -19.87 -17.78 -17.56
CA CYS A 248 -20.55 -17.45 -18.81
C CYS A 248 -19.69 -16.58 -19.75
N TYR A 249 -18.93 -15.62 -19.20
CA TYR A 249 -17.92 -14.83 -19.90
C TYR A 249 -16.89 -15.72 -20.60
N SER A 250 -16.23 -16.61 -19.86
CA SER A 250 -15.19 -17.48 -20.41
C SER A 250 -15.72 -18.37 -21.55
N SER A 251 -16.98 -18.81 -21.43
CA SER A 251 -17.65 -19.59 -22.46
C SER A 251 -18.08 -18.76 -23.67
N ALA A 252 -18.49 -17.51 -23.50
CA ALA A 252 -18.82 -16.63 -24.62
C ALA A 252 -17.56 -16.18 -25.37
N TYR A 253 -16.56 -15.70 -24.64
CA TYR A 253 -15.26 -15.27 -25.15
C TYR A 253 -14.59 -16.33 -26.02
N SER A 254 -14.48 -17.58 -25.52
CA SER A 254 -13.81 -18.64 -26.29
C SER A 254 -14.52 -18.93 -27.62
N ASN A 255 -15.86 -18.88 -27.66
CA ASN A 255 -16.61 -19.08 -28.90
C ASN A 255 -16.51 -17.87 -29.84
N ALA A 256 -16.58 -16.64 -29.32
CA ALA A 256 -16.48 -15.43 -30.14
C ALA A 256 -15.08 -15.33 -30.76
N TYR A 257 -14.03 -15.48 -29.94
CA TYR A 257 -12.63 -15.46 -30.36
C TYR A 257 -12.32 -16.50 -31.45
N GLU A 258 -12.76 -17.75 -31.30
CA GLU A 258 -12.51 -18.80 -32.30
C GLU A 258 -13.15 -18.49 -33.67
N ASN A 259 -14.31 -17.84 -33.73
CA ASN A 259 -14.93 -17.47 -35.01
C ASN A 259 -14.30 -16.19 -35.58
N ALA A 260 -14.08 -15.17 -34.74
CA ALA A 260 -13.55 -13.88 -35.18
C ALA A 260 -12.08 -13.97 -35.61
N TYR A 261 -11.29 -14.91 -35.06
CA TYR A 261 -9.92 -15.17 -35.51
C TYR A 261 -9.89 -15.69 -36.96
N ASP A 262 -10.79 -16.60 -37.35
CA ASP A 262 -10.90 -17.09 -38.73
C ASP A 262 -11.31 -15.95 -39.70
N ASP A 263 -12.30 -15.13 -39.34
CA ASP A 263 -12.71 -13.95 -40.13
C ASP A 263 -11.58 -12.91 -40.26
N GLY A 264 -10.89 -12.60 -39.16
CA GLY A 264 -9.74 -11.70 -39.14
C GLY A 264 -8.55 -12.22 -39.95
N TRP A 265 -8.32 -13.53 -39.95
CA TRP A 265 -7.26 -14.17 -40.74
C TRP A 265 -7.53 -14.04 -42.26
N ASP A 266 -8.76 -14.29 -42.70
CA ASP A 266 -9.15 -14.19 -44.11
C ASP A 266 -9.08 -12.73 -44.65
N ASP A 267 -9.35 -11.72 -43.82
CA ASP A 267 -9.14 -10.29 -44.17
C ASP A 267 -7.66 -9.84 -44.02
N GLY A 268 -6.91 -10.42 -43.08
CA GLY A 268 -5.53 -10.05 -42.77
C GLY A 268 -4.52 -10.54 -43.81
N TRP A 269 -4.63 -11.79 -44.28
CA TRP A 269 -3.65 -12.37 -45.20
C TRP A 269 -3.48 -11.57 -46.52
N PRO A 270 -4.56 -11.16 -47.22
CA PRO A 270 -4.44 -10.39 -48.45
C PRO A 270 -3.84 -9.00 -48.21
N SER A 271 -4.24 -8.34 -47.11
CA SER A 271 -3.70 -7.03 -46.72
C SER A 271 -2.19 -7.12 -46.46
N GLY A 272 -1.77 -8.13 -45.70
CA GLY A 272 -0.36 -8.39 -45.42
C GLY A 272 0.44 -8.68 -46.68
N TYR A 273 -0.09 -9.54 -47.57
CA TYR A 273 0.59 -9.88 -48.83
C TYR A 273 0.78 -8.67 -49.74
N ASP A 274 -0.25 -7.85 -49.95
CA ASP A 274 -0.16 -6.64 -50.78
C ASP A 274 0.78 -5.59 -50.15
N ALA A 275 0.73 -5.42 -48.82
CA ALA A 275 1.65 -4.53 -48.10
C ALA A 275 3.10 -5.01 -48.19
N GLY A 276 3.36 -6.29 -47.93
CA GLY A 276 4.69 -6.90 -48.04
C GLY A 276 5.23 -6.80 -49.45
N TYR A 277 4.43 -7.13 -50.46
CA TYR A 277 4.82 -6.97 -51.87
C TYR A 277 5.15 -5.51 -52.21
N ALA A 278 4.35 -4.54 -51.75
CA ALA A 278 4.59 -3.12 -52.00
C ALA A 278 5.84 -2.57 -51.31
N ASP A 279 6.06 -2.92 -50.03
CA ASP A 279 7.24 -2.51 -49.27
C ASP A 279 8.49 -3.22 -49.78
N GLY A 280 8.44 -4.52 -50.07
CA GLY A 280 9.52 -5.27 -50.68
C GLY A 280 9.90 -4.70 -52.05
N TYR A 281 8.92 -4.43 -52.91
CA TYR A 281 9.14 -3.79 -54.21
C TYR A 281 9.78 -2.40 -54.03
N SER A 282 9.31 -1.64 -53.04
CA SER A 282 9.87 -0.33 -52.71
C SER A 282 11.32 -0.44 -52.21
N ASP A 283 11.64 -1.35 -51.29
CA ASP A 283 12.99 -1.54 -50.74
C ASP A 283 13.96 -2.05 -51.81
N GLY A 284 13.55 -3.02 -52.64
CA GLY A 284 14.35 -3.49 -53.77
C GLY A 284 14.55 -2.42 -54.85
N ALA A 285 13.53 -1.60 -55.10
CA ALA A 285 13.63 -0.45 -56.01
C ALA A 285 14.34 0.76 -55.37
N THR A 286 14.46 0.84 -54.04
CA THR A 286 15.41 1.75 -53.40
C THR A 286 16.79 1.23 -53.64
N CYS A 287 17.41 1.82 -54.66
CA CYS A 287 18.83 1.83 -54.91
C CYS A 287 19.69 1.58 -53.66
N GLN A 288 20.16 0.33 -53.44
CA GLN A 288 21.21 -0.05 -52.47
C GLN A 288 22.31 -0.94 -53.06
#